data_AF-A0A2N0HAJ3-F1
#
_entry.id   AF-A0A2N0HAJ3-F1
#
_cell.length_a   1.000
_cell.length_b   1.000
_cell.length_c   1.000
_cell.angle_alpha   90.00
_cell.angle_beta   90.00
_cell.angle_gamma   90.00
#
_symmetry.space_group_name_H-M   'P 1'
#
loop_
_entity.id
_entity.type
_entity.pdbx_description
1 polymer ?
#
loop_
_entity_poly.entity_id
_entity_poly.type
_entity_poly.pdbx_seq_one_letter_code
_entity_poly.pdbx_strand_id
1 'polypeptide(L)'
;MANPINLDQPTCPYLAQQAATTAAVIPDITTPLVSATNQPPVIGTSNLGLLNNFIGTWNSPTGADASGYNVMPLPQADATNGYITKNFPYFEEISFSAIAGGAPNREGKFTQASSVLFYEQRVYIADNADPSGAQPIQNTLIHAENGTWLYHVIQNQVEGPYGPGTVPVTNPIPVQNPMTQYNKQISVPHGVSVLMTGGPVATGTGNPVFPTADRTKLPFTDPTIIDPSTVLTQQLDALNSKGITVESYSSITVSTTNEGGAVSNINFENSFGKVLSMNTTWYVETLSNGTVQLQYIQNIVLQFLINGMPTQFLHIDANTLQLVETFAQVNANQPWQDTGITVQPGKSITVSYNSGQWTADPDTNNGNLYGANGCTGIIVTQSGYPIQNVNMGALIGQVGTNAPFLIGNGPVATPTGQSGVLKLCINDDLNGEYGVGLADNIGSLQVRIKI
;
A
#
# COMPACT_ATOMS: atom_id res chain seq x y z
N MET A 1 32.78 14.04 65.95
CA MET A 1 31.63 14.72 65.32
C MET A 1 31.49 14.16 63.92
N ALA A 2 30.65 13.13 63.79
CA ALA A 2 30.35 12.49 62.52
C ALA A 2 28.94 12.95 62.10
N ASN A 3 28.83 13.58 60.93
CA ASN A 3 27.55 13.84 60.28
C ASN A 3 27.38 12.82 59.16
N PRO A 4 26.38 11.92 59.22
CA PRO A 4 26.02 11.10 58.08
C PRO A 4 25.15 11.96 57.14
N ILE A 5 25.55 12.09 55.88
CA ILE A 5 24.69 12.66 54.85
C ILE A 5 23.80 11.51 54.36
N ASN A 6 22.57 11.50 54.82
CA ASN A 6 21.50 10.70 54.26
C ASN A 6 21.07 11.36 52.94
N LEU A 7 21.50 10.82 51.80
CA LEU A 7 20.94 11.15 50.49
C LEU A 7 19.76 10.21 50.26
N ASP A 8 18.62 10.56 50.84
CA ASP A 8 17.35 10.04 50.36
C ASP A 8 17.22 10.45 48.89
N GLN A 9 17.41 9.49 47.99
CA GLN A 9 17.08 9.63 46.56
C GLN A 9 15.58 9.96 46.48
N PRO A 10 15.17 11.13 45.96
CA PRO A 10 13.77 11.36 45.69
C PRO A 10 13.37 10.39 44.56
N THR A 11 12.63 9.34 44.91
CA THR A 11 11.99 8.46 43.94
C THR A 11 11.15 9.33 43.00
N CYS A 12 11.57 9.41 41.74
CA CYS A 12 10.86 10.16 40.71
C CYS A 12 9.40 9.63 40.63
N PRO A 13 8.38 10.46 40.89
CA PRO A 13 6.97 10.03 40.89
C PRO A 13 6.49 9.45 39.56
N TYR A 14 7.25 9.67 38.48
CA TYR A 14 6.91 9.21 37.13
C TYR A 14 6.96 7.68 36.97
N LEU A 15 7.83 6.98 37.72
CA LEU A 15 7.94 5.52 37.64
C LEU A 15 6.82 4.80 38.41
N ALA A 16 6.15 5.46 39.35
CA ALA A 16 5.04 4.89 40.11
C ALA A 16 3.67 5.06 39.42
N GLN A 17 3.56 5.94 38.41
CA GLN A 17 2.30 6.20 37.70
C GLN A 17 2.06 5.31 36.48
N GLN A 18 3.06 4.56 36.00
CA GLN A 18 2.89 3.52 34.96
C GLN A 18 2.48 2.14 35.50
N ALA A 19 2.30 2.00 36.82
CA ALA A 19 1.86 0.75 37.44
C ALA A 19 0.32 0.56 37.45
N ALA A 20 -0.44 1.47 36.83
CA ALA A 20 -1.86 1.23 36.57
C ALA A 20 -1.97 0.44 35.26
N THR A 21 -2.30 -0.85 35.41
CA THR A 21 -2.58 -1.81 34.33
C THR A 21 -3.74 -1.32 33.44
N THR A 22 -3.47 -0.42 32.51
CA THR A 22 -4.32 -0.23 31.34
C THR A 22 -3.99 -1.37 30.38
N ALA A 23 -4.98 -2.20 30.05
CA ALA A 23 -4.83 -3.19 28.99
C ALA A 23 -4.23 -2.52 27.75
N ALA A 24 -3.27 -3.17 27.10
CA ALA A 24 -2.65 -2.64 25.89
C ALA A 24 -3.75 -2.32 24.86
N VAL A 25 -3.85 -1.05 24.47
CA VAL A 25 -4.84 -0.60 23.48
C VAL A 25 -4.47 -1.25 22.14
N ILE A 26 -5.41 -1.98 21.55
CA ILE A 26 -5.24 -2.51 20.20
C ILE A 26 -5.35 -1.32 19.23
N PRO A 27 -4.36 -1.07 18.35
CA PRO A 27 -4.42 0.03 17.40
C PRO A 27 -5.57 -0.19 16.42
N ASP A 28 -6.28 0.89 16.08
CA ASP A 28 -7.26 0.83 14.99
C ASP A 28 -6.53 0.84 13.65
N ILE A 29 -6.37 -0.36 13.08
CA ILE A 29 -5.81 -0.56 11.74
C ILE A 29 -6.91 -0.66 10.67
N THR A 30 -8.14 -0.25 10.98
CA THR A 30 -9.29 -0.39 10.07
C THR A 30 -9.63 0.89 9.31
N THR A 31 -8.89 1.97 9.58
CA THR A 31 -9.04 3.29 8.99
C THR A 31 -7.79 3.62 8.16
N PRO A 32 -7.92 3.96 6.85
CA PRO A 32 -6.78 4.29 6.02
C PRO A 32 -5.93 5.44 6.57
N LEU A 33 -4.61 5.31 6.44
CA LEU A 33 -3.65 6.32 6.87
C LEU A 33 -3.53 7.49 5.87
N VAL A 34 -3.67 7.18 4.58
CA VAL A 34 -3.63 8.16 3.49
C VAL A 34 -4.89 8.04 2.67
N SER A 35 -5.55 9.16 2.38
CA SER A 35 -6.74 9.23 1.53
C SER A 35 -6.47 10.01 0.25
N ALA A 36 -7.10 9.60 -0.84
CA ALA A 36 -7.09 10.37 -2.09
C ALA A 36 -7.73 11.75 -1.89
N THR A 37 -7.24 12.74 -2.64
CA THR A 37 -7.90 14.04 -2.70
C THR A 37 -9.16 13.96 -3.56
N ASN A 38 -10.09 14.90 -3.39
CA ASN A 38 -11.30 14.98 -4.23
C ASN A 38 -11.01 15.45 -5.68
N GLN A 39 -9.74 15.58 -6.06
CA GLN A 39 -9.35 15.96 -7.40
C GLN A 39 -9.22 14.69 -8.25
N PRO A 40 -9.76 14.66 -9.48
CA PRO A 40 -9.58 13.54 -10.39
C PRO A 40 -8.11 13.46 -10.86
N PRO A 41 -7.54 12.25 -11.04
CA PRO A 41 -6.15 12.13 -11.44
C PRO A 41 -5.88 12.74 -12.82
N VAL A 42 -4.99 13.74 -12.87
CA VAL A 42 -4.57 14.42 -14.12
C VAL A 42 -3.89 13.46 -15.08
N ILE A 43 -3.13 12.51 -14.53
CA ILE A 43 -2.57 11.37 -15.24
C ILE A 43 -3.34 10.17 -14.67
N GLY A 44 -4.38 9.71 -15.36
CA GLY A 44 -5.26 8.64 -14.88
C GLY A 44 -4.50 7.42 -14.33
N THR A 45 -5.18 6.60 -13.52
CA THR A 45 -4.58 5.43 -12.83
C THR A 45 -3.94 4.41 -13.77
N SER A 46 -4.32 4.40 -15.05
CA SER A 46 -3.70 3.58 -16.11
C SER A 46 -2.21 3.83 -16.34
N ASN A 47 -1.65 4.94 -15.86
CA ASN A 47 -0.24 5.29 -16.02
C ASN A 47 0.62 5.02 -14.76
N LEU A 48 0.17 4.17 -13.83
CA LEU A 48 0.93 3.81 -12.62
C LEU A 48 1.79 2.54 -12.75
N GLY A 49 1.71 1.83 -13.89
CA GLY A 49 2.40 0.55 -14.05
C GLY A 49 1.98 -0.45 -12.95
N LEU A 50 2.94 -1.18 -12.37
CA LEU A 50 2.68 -2.10 -11.25
C LEU A 50 2.09 -1.39 -10.02
N LEU A 51 2.40 -0.10 -9.82
CA LEU A 51 1.95 0.63 -8.64
C LEU A 51 0.43 0.71 -8.53
N ASN A 52 -0.30 0.60 -9.66
CA ASN A 52 -1.77 0.54 -9.61
C ASN A 52 -2.27 -0.58 -8.68
N ASN A 53 -1.52 -1.68 -8.57
CA ASN A 53 -1.87 -2.82 -7.73
C ASN A 53 -1.57 -2.61 -6.24
N PHE A 54 -0.92 -1.50 -5.85
CA PHE A 54 -0.68 -1.17 -4.44
C PHE A 54 -1.81 -0.33 -3.85
N ILE A 55 -2.65 0.32 -4.67
CA ILE A 55 -3.69 1.26 -4.21
C ILE A 55 -4.64 0.57 -3.22
N GLY A 56 -4.77 1.16 -2.03
CA GLY A 56 -5.60 0.63 -0.96
C GLY A 56 -4.89 0.59 0.39
N THR A 57 -5.57 0.00 1.36
CA THR A 57 -5.04 -0.28 2.70
C THR A 57 -4.78 -1.77 2.84
N TRP A 58 -3.61 -2.10 3.39
CA TRP A 58 -3.13 -3.45 3.59
C TRP A 58 -2.73 -3.65 5.04
N ASN A 59 -3.15 -4.78 5.60
CA ASN A 59 -2.85 -5.14 6.98
C ASN A 59 -2.24 -6.53 7.07
N SER A 60 -1.28 -6.71 7.95
CA SER A 60 -0.90 -8.04 8.41
C SER A 60 -1.77 -8.50 9.59
N PRO A 61 -1.93 -9.80 9.85
CA PRO A 61 -2.56 -10.29 11.07
C PRO A 61 -1.85 -9.77 12.33
N THR A 62 -2.56 -9.73 13.46
CA THR A 62 -2.05 -9.22 14.73
C THR A 62 -1.78 -10.35 15.74
N GLY A 63 -1.11 -10.03 16.84
CA GLY A 63 -0.90 -10.99 17.93
C GLY A 63 -0.02 -12.19 17.51
N ALA A 64 -0.40 -13.39 17.97
CA ALA A 64 0.35 -14.62 17.69
C ALA A 64 0.36 -15.04 16.22
N ASP A 65 -0.57 -14.52 15.41
CA ASP A 65 -0.70 -14.81 13.98
C ASP A 65 0.08 -13.80 13.11
N ALA A 66 0.78 -12.85 13.73
CA ALA A 66 1.51 -11.83 12.99
C ALA A 66 2.52 -12.42 12.01
N SER A 67 2.48 -11.92 10.78
CA SER A 67 3.29 -12.40 9.66
C SER A 67 4.55 -11.57 9.42
N GLY A 68 4.70 -10.44 10.13
CA GLY A 68 5.85 -9.56 10.01
C GLY A 68 6.97 -10.06 10.90
N TYR A 69 8.20 -9.96 10.41
CA TYR A 69 9.37 -10.37 11.17
C TYR A 69 10.54 -9.43 10.96
N ASN A 70 11.12 -8.98 12.07
CA ASN A 70 12.17 -7.97 12.07
C ASN A 70 13.42 -8.47 12.79
N VAL A 71 14.57 -8.33 12.11
CA VAL A 71 15.91 -8.49 12.68
C VAL A 71 16.59 -7.14 12.71
N MET A 72 16.81 -6.61 13.92
CA MET A 72 17.38 -5.29 14.14
C MET A 72 18.58 -5.35 15.10
N PRO A 73 19.79 -5.03 14.63
CA PRO A 73 20.96 -4.83 15.48
C PRO A 73 20.88 -3.48 16.20
N LEU A 74 21.16 -3.46 17.50
CA LEU A 74 21.16 -2.25 18.33
C LEU A 74 22.47 -2.16 19.12
N PRO A 75 23.26 -1.09 18.94
CA PRO A 75 24.42 -0.82 19.79
C PRO A 75 24.01 -0.72 21.25
N GLN A 76 24.72 -1.42 22.13
CA GLN A 76 24.35 -1.57 23.52
C GLN A 76 25.61 -1.74 24.37
N ALA A 77 25.97 -0.72 25.14
CA ALA A 77 27.26 -0.63 25.82
C ALA A 77 27.45 -1.68 26.94
N ASP A 78 26.36 -2.11 27.56
CA ASP A 78 26.33 -3.16 28.59
C ASP A 78 26.15 -4.57 28.02
N ALA A 79 26.05 -4.72 26.69
CA ALA A 79 26.06 -6.03 26.03
C ALA A 79 27.50 -6.52 25.83
N THR A 80 27.73 -7.83 26.03
CA THR A 80 29.05 -8.46 25.92
C THR A 80 29.76 -8.17 24.59
N ASN A 81 29.01 -8.12 23.49
CA ASN A 81 29.55 -7.88 22.16
C ASN A 81 29.47 -6.40 21.72
N GLY A 82 29.04 -5.50 22.61
CA GLY A 82 28.79 -4.08 22.32
C GLY A 82 27.50 -3.81 21.53
N TYR A 83 26.68 -4.84 21.28
CA TYR A 83 25.37 -4.74 20.67
C TYR A 83 24.46 -5.88 21.13
N ILE A 84 23.15 -5.68 20.96
CA ILE A 84 22.11 -6.71 21.03
C ILE A 84 21.45 -6.85 19.66
N THR A 85 20.86 -8.01 19.38
CA THR A 85 20.01 -8.21 18.21
C THR A 85 18.59 -8.41 18.69
N LYS A 86 17.70 -7.49 18.31
CA LYS A 86 16.27 -7.69 18.46
C LYS A 86 15.77 -8.51 17.29
N ASN A 87 15.12 -9.62 17.60
CA ASN A 87 14.64 -10.58 16.63
C ASN A 87 13.20 -10.96 17.01
N PHE A 88 12.20 -10.32 16.40
CA PHE A 88 10.82 -10.37 16.90
C PHE A 88 9.75 -10.24 15.82
N PRO A 89 8.56 -10.84 16.04
CA PRO A 89 7.42 -10.67 15.16
C PRO A 89 6.78 -9.29 15.34
N TYR A 90 6.27 -8.74 14.24
CA TYR A 90 5.54 -7.48 14.21
C TYR A 90 4.30 -7.59 13.33
N PHE A 91 3.35 -6.68 13.53
CA PHE A 91 2.28 -6.45 12.59
C PHE A 91 2.29 -5.00 12.14
N GLU A 92 1.68 -4.73 11.00
CA GLU A 92 1.65 -3.40 10.43
C GLU A 92 0.37 -3.14 9.63
N GLU A 93 0.16 -1.85 9.38
CA GLU A 93 -0.76 -1.32 8.40
C GLU A 93 -0.01 -0.42 7.42
N ILE A 94 -0.44 -0.42 6.17
CA ILE A 94 0.09 0.47 5.14
C ILE A 94 -1.02 0.88 4.18
N SER A 95 -1.09 2.17 3.88
CA SER A 95 -2.08 2.73 2.95
C SER A 95 -1.40 3.43 1.79
N PHE A 96 -1.88 3.16 0.57
CA PHE A 96 -1.43 3.78 -0.67
C PHE A 96 -2.55 4.58 -1.31
N SER A 97 -2.24 5.81 -1.71
CA SER A 97 -3.14 6.65 -2.48
C SER A 97 -2.44 7.22 -3.71
N ALA A 98 -3.06 7.07 -4.86
CA ALA A 98 -2.67 7.81 -6.06
C ALA A 98 -2.91 9.31 -5.85
N ILE A 99 -2.05 10.14 -6.44
CA ILE A 99 -2.22 11.59 -6.42
C ILE A 99 -2.82 12.09 -7.71
N ALA A 100 -3.70 13.07 -7.56
CA ALA A 100 -4.27 13.79 -8.68
C ALA A 100 -3.40 14.98 -9.07
N GLY A 101 -2.33 14.72 -9.81
CA GLY A 101 -1.46 15.77 -10.31
C GLY A 101 -0.37 15.23 -11.22
N GLY A 102 -0.20 15.87 -12.38
CA GLY A 102 0.96 15.68 -13.25
C GLY A 102 1.79 16.95 -13.23
N ALA A 103 2.93 16.94 -12.54
CA ALA A 103 3.97 17.96 -12.71
C ALA A 103 5.13 17.30 -13.49
N PRO A 104 5.04 17.26 -14.83
CA PRO A 104 6.02 16.51 -15.59
C PRO A 104 7.35 17.29 -15.65
N ASN A 105 8.48 16.59 -15.55
CA ASN A 105 9.79 17.21 -15.72
C ASN A 105 9.99 17.50 -17.22
N ARG A 106 10.28 18.74 -17.60
CA ARG A 106 10.34 19.17 -19.00
C ARG A 106 11.78 19.46 -19.44
N GLU A 107 12.15 18.97 -20.62
CA GLU A 107 13.43 19.26 -21.29
C GLU A 107 13.17 19.91 -22.66
N GLY A 108 12.17 20.77 -22.78
CA GLY A 108 11.86 21.51 -24.01
C GLY A 108 11.24 20.69 -25.16
N LYS A 109 11.75 19.49 -25.48
CA LYS A 109 11.29 18.61 -26.59
C LYS A 109 10.59 17.34 -26.11
N PHE A 110 10.95 16.83 -24.94
CA PHE A 110 10.33 15.68 -24.30
C PHE A 110 10.10 15.97 -22.82
N THR A 111 9.27 15.13 -22.20
CA THR A 111 8.93 15.27 -20.80
C THR A 111 8.97 13.91 -20.12
N GLN A 112 9.38 13.90 -18.85
CA GLN A 112 9.21 12.75 -17.99
C GLN A 112 7.89 12.93 -17.23
N ALA A 113 6.90 12.13 -17.61
CA ALA A 113 5.71 11.94 -16.80
C ALA A 113 6.09 11.16 -15.54
N SER A 114 5.63 11.64 -14.39
CA SER A 114 5.84 11.00 -13.10
C SER A 114 4.48 10.74 -12.49
N SER A 115 4.14 9.47 -12.36
CA SER A 115 2.95 9.00 -11.66
C SER A 115 3.34 8.63 -10.24
N VAL A 116 2.58 9.07 -9.24
CA VAL A 116 2.99 8.98 -7.83
C VAL A 116 1.90 8.35 -6.99
N LEU A 117 2.32 7.44 -6.09
CA LEU A 117 1.55 7.01 -4.94
C LEU A 117 2.16 7.60 -3.68
N PHE A 118 1.36 8.29 -2.87
CA PHE A 118 1.72 8.51 -1.47
C PHE A 118 1.44 7.25 -0.66
N TYR A 119 2.28 7.00 0.33
CA TYR A 119 1.99 5.99 1.33
C TYR A 119 2.38 6.43 2.75
N GLU A 120 1.70 5.83 3.71
CA GLU A 120 2.07 5.84 5.13
C GLU A 120 1.98 4.39 5.64
N GLN A 121 2.97 4.01 6.46
CA GLN A 121 3.17 2.71 7.06
C GLN A 121 3.33 2.87 8.57
N ARG A 122 2.74 1.96 9.34
CA ARG A 122 2.87 1.92 10.81
C ARG A 122 3.11 0.50 11.28
N VAL A 123 4.16 0.32 12.07
CA VAL A 123 4.63 -0.98 12.56
C VAL A 123 4.46 -1.07 14.07
N TYR A 124 3.89 -2.17 14.51
CA TYR A 124 3.55 -2.44 15.90
C TYR A 124 4.16 -3.75 16.37
N ILE A 125 4.53 -3.81 17.64
CA ILE A 125 5.00 -5.06 18.25
C ILE A 125 3.84 -6.06 18.34
N ALA A 126 4.03 -7.26 17.77
CA ALA A 126 2.99 -8.29 17.75
C ALA A 126 2.87 -9.08 19.06
N ASP A 127 3.99 -9.31 19.73
CA ASP A 127 4.05 -10.10 20.97
C ASP A 127 4.97 -9.42 22.01
N ASN A 128 4.69 -9.64 23.30
CA ASN A 128 5.35 -9.03 24.46
C ASN A 128 6.81 -9.49 24.63
N ALA A 129 7.66 -9.18 23.67
CA ALA A 129 9.10 -9.45 23.73
C ALA A 129 9.84 -8.40 24.58
N ASP A 130 9.33 -8.06 25.76
CA ASP A 130 10.17 -7.47 26.80
C ASP A 130 10.82 -8.60 27.62
N PRO A 131 12.10 -8.95 27.37
CA PRO A 131 12.80 -9.95 28.16
C PRO A 131 12.98 -9.55 29.63
N SER A 132 12.74 -8.28 30.00
CA SER A 132 12.82 -7.78 31.38
C SER A 132 11.48 -7.80 32.14
N GLY A 133 10.36 -8.09 31.46
CA GLY A 133 9.04 -8.24 32.07
C GLY A 133 8.47 -6.99 32.75
N ALA A 134 9.02 -5.80 32.47
CA ALA A 134 8.68 -4.59 33.18
C ALA A 134 7.39 -3.93 32.66
N GLN A 135 7.06 -4.06 31.36
CA GLN A 135 5.80 -3.60 30.76
C GLN A 135 5.39 -4.41 29.52
N PRO A 136 4.09 -4.68 29.28
CA PRO A 136 3.64 -5.24 28.02
C PRO A 136 3.81 -4.19 26.90
N ILE A 137 4.79 -4.40 26.02
CA ILE A 137 5.06 -3.53 24.86
C ILE A 137 4.32 -3.96 23.60
N GLN A 138 3.56 -5.06 23.65
CA GLN A 138 2.65 -5.48 22.58
C GLN A 138 1.74 -4.31 22.18
N ASN A 139 1.42 -4.21 20.89
CA ASN A 139 0.62 -3.15 20.29
C ASN A 139 1.25 -1.75 20.32
N THR A 140 2.49 -1.61 20.80
CA THR A 140 3.19 -0.32 20.76
C THR A 140 3.65 -0.03 19.34
N LEU A 141 3.34 1.17 18.85
CA LEU A 141 3.89 1.71 17.61
C LEU A 141 5.40 1.90 17.79
N ILE A 142 6.20 1.18 17.03
CA ILE A 142 7.67 1.23 17.09
C ILE A 142 8.29 1.88 15.87
N HIS A 143 7.55 1.96 14.77
CA HIS A 143 8.01 2.60 13.56
C HIS A 143 6.82 3.19 12.80
N ALA A 144 7.03 4.37 12.23
CA ALA A 144 6.12 4.98 11.29
C ALA A 144 6.96 5.53 10.13
N GLU A 145 6.48 5.36 8.92
CA GLU A 145 7.17 5.79 7.73
C GLU A 145 6.15 6.37 6.76
N ASN A 146 6.49 7.49 6.11
CA ASN A 146 5.72 8.00 5.00
C ASN A 146 6.64 8.32 3.82
N GLY A 147 6.10 8.20 2.61
CA GLY A 147 6.91 8.33 1.43
C GLY A 147 6.12 8.35 0.14
N THR A 148 6.85 8.19 -0.96
CA THR A 148 6.27 8.06 -2.29
C THR A 148 6.82 6.85 -3.03
N TRP A 149 5.95 6.23 -3.82
CA TRP A 149 6.36 5.44 -4.97
C TRP A 149 6.15 6.26 -6.23
N LEU A 150 7.12 6.23 -7.13
CA LEU A 150 7.05 6.90 -8.43
C LEU A 150 7.23 5.90 -9.56
N TYR A 151 6.49 6.12 -10.64
CA TYR A 151 6.67 5.46 -11.93
C TYR A 151 6.90 6.52 -13.00
N HIS A 152 8.00 6.40 -13.73
CA HIS A 152 8.40 7.37 -14.74
C HIS A 152 8.22 6.87 -16.17
N VAL A 153 7.80 7.77 -17.05
CA VAL A 153 7.74 7.51 -18.50
C VAL A 153 8.26 8.73 -19.23
N ILE A 154 9.22 8.54 -20.13
CA ILE A 154 9.65 9.57 -21.08
C ILE A 154 8.67 9.54 -22.26
N GLN A 155 8.11 10.71 -22.58
CA GLN A 155 7.16 10.88 -23.68
C GLN A 155 7.33 12.24 -24.36
N ASN A 156 6.66 12.43 -25.50
CA ASN A 156 6.63 13.73 -26.18
C ASN A 156 6.09 14.80 -25.23
N GLN A 157 6.71 15.98 -25.25
CA GLN A 157 6.24 17.10 -24.46
C GLN A 157 4.94 17.65 -25.07
N VAL A 158 3.91 17.89 -24.24
CA VAL A 158 2.72 18.64 -24.64
C VAL A 158 3.03 20.13 -24.81
N GLU A 159 2.39 20.79 -25.76
CA GLU A 159 2.57 22.22 -25.99
C GLU A 159 2.15 23.06 -24.78
N GLY A 160 2.99 24.00 -24.33
CA GLY A 160 2.63 24.92 -23.24
C GLY A 160 2.10 24.22 -21.98
N PRO A 161 1.36 24.93 -21.11
CA PRO A 161 0.72 24.30 -19.96
C PRO A 161 -0.52 23.46 -20.32
N TYR A 162 -1.19 23.73 -21.46
CA TYR A 162 -2.48 23.11 -21.84
C TYR A 162 -2.72 23.02 -23.36
N GLY A 163 -1.69 23.03 -24.18
CA GLY A 163 -1.83 22.98 -25.64
C GLY A 163 -2.34 21.60 -26.11
N PRO A 164 -3.15 21.55 -27.19
CA PRO A 164 -3.79 20.32 -27.66
C PRO A 164 -2.82 19.38 -28.37
N GLY A 165 -1.62 19.85 -28.71
CA GLY A 165 -0.62 19.12 -29.48
C GLY A 165 0.62 18.74 -28.66
N THR A 166 1.53 18.03 -29.32
CA THR A 166 2.88 17.76 -28.81
C THR A 166 3.88 18.65 -29.52
N VAL A 167 4.92 19.08 -28.81
CA VAL A 167 6.08 19.77 -29.40
C VAL A 167 6.68 18.86 -30.48
N PRO A 168 6.82 19.34 -31.74
CA PRO A 168 7.43 18.56 -32.81
C PRO A 168 8.87 18.17 -32.49
N VAL A 169 9.23 16.91 -32.78
CA VAL A 169 10.59 16.39 -32.57
C VAL A 169 11.21 16.01 -33.92
N THR A 170 12.45 16.45 -34.14
CA THR A 170 13.23 16.10 -35.36
C THR A 170 14.11 14.87 -35.15
N ASN A 171 14.37 14.50 -33.90
CA ASN A 171 15.12 13.32 -33.49
C ASN A 171 14.23 12.43 -32.61
N PRO A 172 14.48 11.11 -32.54
CA PRO A 172 13.81 10.24 -31.59
C PRO A 172 13.98 10.75 -30.15
N ILE A 173 12.90 10.75 -29.37
CA ILE A 173 12.98 11.05 -27.94
C ILE A 173 13.72 9.93 -27.20
N PRO A 174 14.38 10.22 -26.06
CA PRO A 174 15.00 9.19 -25.24
C PRO A 174 13.97 8.14 -24.77
N VAL A 175 14.40 6.89 -24.68
CA VAL A 175 13.58 5.81 -24.11
C VAL A 175 13.86 5.73 -22.61
N GLN A 176 12.79 5.61 -21.81
CA GLN A 176 12.92 5.41 -20.37
C GLN A 176 13.66 4.08 -20.10
N ASN A 177 14.72 4.13 -19.29
CA ASN A 177 15.42 2.92 -18.87
C ASN A 177 14.50 2.09 -17.95
N PRO A 178 14.15 0.84 -18.31
CA PRO A 178 13.29 0.00 -17.49
C PRO A 178 13.92 -0.42 -16.16
N MET A 179 15.25 -0.36 -16.04
CA MET A 179 15.97 -0.71 -14.80
C MET A 179 15.88 0.38 -13.70
N THR A 180 15.44 1.59 -14.05
CA THR A 180 15.33 2.74 -13.12
C THR A 180 13.97 3.44 -13.26
N GLN A 181 12.99 2.71 -13.79
CA GLN A 181 11.67 3.25 -14.11
C GLN A 181 10.82 3.51 -12.86
N TYR A 182 11.07 2.76 -11.79
CA TYR A 182 10.34 2.86 -10.53
C TYR A 182 11.24 3.35 -9.41
N ASN A 183 10.67 4.12 -8.50
CA ASN A 183 11.40 4.74 -7.41
C ASN A 183 10.61 4.66 -6.12
N LYS A 184 11.27 4.34 -5.01
CA LYS A 184 10.71 4.46 -3.66
C LYS A 184 11.49 5.57 -2.94
N GLN A 185 10.78 6.60 -2.50
CA GLN A 185 11.32 7.66 -1.67
C GLN A 185 10.77 7.52 -0.26
N ILE A 186 11.68 7.58 0.71
CA ILE A 186 11.37 7.35 2.11
C ILE A 186 11.91 8.49 2.94
N SER A 187 11.08 9.02 3.84
CA SER A 187 11.55 9.83 4.97
C SER A 187 11.41 9.00 6.24
N VAL A 188 12.53 8.50 6.74
CA VAL A 188 12.56 7.76 7.99
C VAL A 188 12.57 8.79 9.13
N PRO A 189 11.65 8.74 10.11
CA PRO A 189 11.57 9.73 11.21
C PRO A 189 12.76 9.70 12.18
N HIS A 190 13.80 8.93 11.84
CA HIS A 190 15.13 8.93 12.46
C HIS A 190 16.13 9.82 11.71
N GLY A 191 15.70 10.69 10.79
CA GLY A 191 16.60 11.63 10.11
C GLY A 191 17.34 11.04 8.89
N VAL A 192 16.77 10.02 8.26
CA VAL A 192 17.32 9.43 7.04
C VAL A 192 16.36 9.66 5.88
N SER A 193 16.87 10.21 4.78
CA SER A 193 16.15 10.28 3.51
C SER A 193 16.73 9.27 2.54
N VAL A 194 15.87 8.44 1.95
CA VAL A 194 16.28 7.36 1.06
C VAL A 194 15.59 7.52 -0.29
N LEU A 195 16.36 7.40 -1.36
CA LEU A 195 15.87 7.24 -2.73
C LEU A 195 16.39 5.90 -3.26
N MET A 196 15.47 4.97 -3.51
CA MET A 196 15.75 3.72 -4.18
C MET A 196 15.21 3.77 -5.60
N THR A 197 15.99 3.34 -6.58
CA THR A 197 15.58 3.25 -7.99
C THR A 197 15.58 1.80 -8.44
N GLY A 198 14.75 1.42 -9.40
CA GLY A 198 14.68 0.02 -9.83
C GLY A 198 13.66 -0.29 -10.92
N GLY A 199 13.38 -1.59 -11.03
CA GLY A 199 12.75 -2.22 -12.19
C GLY A 199 13.73 -3.13 -12.96
N PRO A 200 13.29 -3.76 -14.06
CA PRO A 200 11.90 -3.85 -14.50
C PRO A 200 11.05 -4.68 -13.52
N VAL A 201 9.74 -4.64 -13.74
CA VAL A 201 8.81 -5.56 -13.08
C VAL A 201 9.10 -6.98 -13.56
N ALA A 202 9.18 -7.92 -12.63
CA ALA A 202 9.16 -9.35 -12.93
C ALA A 202 7.77 -9.91 -12.67
N THR A 203 7.35 -10.91 -13.45
CA THR A 203 6.08 -11.60 -13.28
C THR A 203 6.31 -13.11 -13.23
N GLY A 204 5.41 -13.81 -12.55
CA GLY A 204 5.50 -15.27 -12.44
C GLY A 204 4.22 -15.89 -11.91
N THR A 205 4.28 -17.20 -11.72
CA THR A 205 3.22 -18.06 -11.20
C THR A 205 3.82 -19.02 -10.18
N GLY A 206 3.03 -19.52 -9.22
CA GLY A 206 3.56 -20.26 -8.08
C GLY A 206 4.29 -19.34 -7.10
N ASN A 207 4.85 -19.94 -6.04
CA ASN A 207 5.50 -19.18 -4.96
C ASN A 207 6.69 -18.37 -5.51
N PRO A 208 6.77 -17.05 -5.25
CA PRO A 208 7.98 -16.29 -5.54
C PRO A 208 9.15 -16.75 -4.68
N VAL A 209 10.35 -16.38 -5.12
CA VAL A 209 11.60 -16.58 -4.37
C VAL A 209 11.99 -15.27 -3.71
N PHE A 210 12.27 -15.33 -2.41
CA PHE A 210 12.70 -14.18 -1.61
C PHE A 210 14.23 -14.15 -1.48
N PRO A 211 14.85 -12.97 -1.56
CA PRO A 211 16.25 -12.78 -1.17
C PRO A 211 16.51 -13.26 0.26
N THR A 212 17.46 -14.18 0.43
CA THR A 212 17.86 -14.68 1.76
C THR A 212 18.95 -13.81 2.38
N ALA A 213 19.01 -13.78 3.71
CA ALA A 213 20.07 -13.11 4.44
C ALA A 213 21.45 -13.70 4.12
N ASP A 214 22.45 -12.83 3.93
CA ASP A 214 23.84 -13.26 3.80
C ASP A 214 24.36 -13.73 5.17
N ARG A 215 24.45 -15.06 5.34
CA ARG A 215 24.91 -15.72 6.57
C ARG A 215 26.39 -15.47 6.91
N THR A 216 27.12 -14.75 6.06
CA THR A 216 28.48 -14.27 6.35
C THR A 216 28.51 -12.86 6.97
N LYS A 217 27.35 -12.20 7.10
CA LYS A 217 27.22 -10.84 7.63
C LYS A 217 26.52 -10.83 8.98
N LEU A 218 26.91 -9.90 9.84
CA LEU A 218 26.22 -9.68 11.11
C LEU A 218 24.79 -9.16 10.87
N PRO A 219 23.82 -9.48 11.75
CA PRO A 219 23.92 -10.44 12.86
C PRO A 219 23.74 -11.91 12.42
N PHE A 220 23.49 -12.17 11.13
CA PHE A 220 23.12 -13.49 10.60
C PHE A 220 24.23 -14.55 10.57
N THR A 221 25.46 -14.20 10.95
CA THR A 221 26.51 -15.19 11.27
C THR A 221 26.14 -16.04 12.48
N ASP A 222 25.28 -15.53 13.36
CA ASP A 222 24.67 -16.32 14.43
C ASP A 222 23.53 -17.18 13.83
N PRO A 223 23.65 -18.53 13.86
CA PRO A 223 22.64 -19.42 13.29
C PRO A 223 21.31 -19.40 14.04
N THR A 224 21.24 -18.82 15.24
CA THR A 224 19.99 -18.67 16.00
C THR A 224 19.13 -17.51 15.50
N ILE A 225 19.70 -16.59 14.71
CA ILE A 225 18.95 -15.49 14.12
C ILE A 225 18.15 -16.01 12.92
N ILE A 226 16.83 -15.81 13.01
CA ILE A 226 15.88 -16.16 11.96
C ILE A 226 16.13 -15.24 10.77
N ASP A 227 16.15 -15.82 9.56
CA ASP A 227 16.16 -15.07 8.32
C ASP A 227 14.72 -14.69 7.97
N PRO A 228 14.35 -13.40 7.91
CA PRO A 228 12.98 -12.99 7.66
C PRO A 228 12.36 -13.54 6.37
N SER A 229 13.18 -13.85 5.36
CA SER A 229 12.69 -14.50 4.13
C SER A 229 12.02 -15.86 4.40
N THR A 230 12.46 -16.57 5.43
CA THR A 230 11.88 -17.88 5.80
C THR A 230 10.45 -17.75 6.32
N VAL A 231 10.08 -16.61 6.93
CA VAL A 231 8.70 -16.36 7.39
C VAL A 231 7.77 -16.20 6.19
N LEU A 232 8.22 -15.52 5.13
CA LEU A 232 7.46 -15.40 3.89
C LEU A 232 7.27 -16.76 3.20
N THR A 233 8.35 -17.55 3.10
CA THR A 233 8.28 -18.92 2.53
C THR A 233 7.35 -19.82 3.34
N GLN A 234 7.45 -19.81 4.67
CA GLN A 234 6.59 -20.62 5.55
C GLN A 234 5.11 -20.23 5.44
N GLN A 235 4.81 -18.95 5.25
CA GLN A 235 3.43 -18.48 5.03
C GLN A 235 2.85 -19.07 3.74
N LEU A 236 3.62 -19.06 2.65
CA LEU A 236 3.18 -19.66 1.38
C LEU A 236 3.06 -21.19 1.46
N ASP A 237 3.97 -21.85 2.17
CA ASP A 237 3.89 -23.30 2.42
C ASP A 237 2.64 -23.65 3.26
N ALA A 238 2.30 -22.82 4.25
CA ALA A 238 1.09 -22.98 5.04
C ALA A 238 -0.18 -22.80 4.20
N LEU A 239 -0.19 -21.87 3.23
CA LEU A 239 -1.28 -21.74 2.26
C LEU A 239 -1.38 -22.96 1.35
N ASN A 240 -0.25 -23.42 0.79
CA ASN A 240 -0.18 -24.59 -0.07
C ASN A 240 -0.71 -25.85 0.64
N SER A 241 -0.41 -26.01 1.93
CA SER A 241 -0.92 -27.11 2.76
C SER A 241 -2.46 -27.12 2.89
N LYS A 242 -3.09 -25.96 2.68
CA LYS A 242 -4.55 -25.76 2.66
C LYS A 242 -5.14 -25.79 1.24
N GLY A 243 -4.32 -26.08 0.22
CA GLY A 243 -4.72 -26.08 -1.19
C GLY A 243 -4.86 -24.68 -1.80
N ILE A 244 -4.36 -23.63 -1.13
CA ILE A 244 -4.35 -22.26 -1.65
C ILE A 244 -2.96 -22.00 -2.23
N THR A 245 -2.88 -21.67 -3.51
CA THR A 245 -1.63 -21.48 -4.25
C THR A 245 -1.53 -20.06 -4.81
N VAL A 246 -0.32 -19.56 -5.02
CA VAL A 246 -0.11 -18.33 -5.79
C VAL A 246 -0.38 -18.61 -7.27
N GLU A 247 -1.47 -18.04 -7.81
CA GLU A 247 -1.80 -18.19 -9.24
C GLU A 247 -0.89 -17.32 -10.09
N SER A 248 -0.66 -16.08 -9.65
CA SER A 248 0.23 -15.14 -10.31
C SER A 248 0.81 -14.15 -9.32
N TYR A 249 2.00 -13.66 -9.63
CA TYR A 249 2.60 -12.54 -8.92
C TYR A 249 3.26 -11.56 -9.88
N SER A 250 3.36 -10.32 -9.44
CA SER A 250 4.23 -9.30 -10.02
C SER A 250 5.11 -8.74 -8.93
N SER A 251 6.40 -8.57 -9.22
CA SER A 251 7.37 -8.09 -8.25
C SER A 251 8.23 -6.97 -8.78
N ILE A 252 8.67 -6.10 -7.88
CA ILE A 252 9.62 -5.05 -8.19
C ILE A 252 10.69 -4.91 -7.12
N THR A 253 11.94 -4.81 -7.56
CA THR A 253 13.09 -4.53 -6.71
C THR A 253 13.60 -3.13 -6.96
N VAL A 254 13.81 -2.37 -5.88
CA VAL A 254 14.45 -1.05 -5.91
C VAL A 254 15.63 -1.03 -4.94
N SER A 255 16.68 -0.27 -5.27
CA SER A 255 17.90 -0.18 -4.46
C SER A 255 18.48 1.23 -4.48
N THR A 256 19.11 1.63 -3.37
CA THR A 256 19.90 2.87 -3.28
C THR A 256 21.22 2.77 -4.03
N THR A 257 21.64 1.55 -4.42
CA THR A 257 22.87 1.31 -5.16
C THR A 257 22.67 1.33 -6.68
N ASN A 258 21.41 1.38 -7.13
CA ASN A 258 21.09 1.54 -8.55
C ASN A 258 21.34 2.99 -8.98
N GLU A 259 21.48 3.22 -10.29
CA GLU A 259 21.70 4.55 -10.84
C GLU A 259 20.60 5.53 -10.39
N GLY A 260 21.01 6.70 -9.88
CA GLY A 260 20.12 7.71 -9.31
C GLY A 260 19.68 7.46 -7.87
N GLY A 261 19.96 6.27 -7.31
CA GLY A 261 19.68 5.94 -5.91
C GLY A 261 20.67 6.59 -4.94
N ALA A 262 20.21 6.87 -3.72
CA ALA A 262 21.04 7.46 -2.67
C ALA A 262 20.45 7.27 -1.27
N VAL A 263 21.32 7.39 -0.26
CA VAL A 263 20.96 7.58 1.14
C VAL A 263 21.55 8.89 1.64
N SER A 264 20.71 9.72 2.26
CA SER A 264 21.12 10.94 2.95
C SER A 264 20.87 10.78 4.44
N ASN A 265 21.94 10.80 5.22
CA ASN A 265 21.91 10.73 6.68
C ASN A 265 22.09 12.15 7.25
N ILE A 266 21.37 12.53 8.31
CA ILE A 266 21.71 13.74 9.08
C ILE A 266 22.91 13.48 10.02
N ASN A 267 23.30 14.48 10.80
CA ASN A 267 24.56 14.47 11.54
C ASN A 267 24.70 13.33 12.55
N PHE A 268 23.60 12.94 13.21
CA PHE A 268 23.63 11.90 14.23
C PHE A 268 23.91 10.54 13.60
N GLU A 269 23.18 10.19 12.54
CA GLU A 269 23.30 8.90 11.84
C GLU A 269 24.66 8.78 11.17
N ASN A 270 25.17 9.85 10.56
CA ASN A 270 26.55 9.87 10.04
C ASN A 270 27.61 9.53 11.09
N SER A 271 27.34 9.83 12.36
CA SER A 271 28.29 9.66 13.46
C SER A 271 28.09 8.35 14.23
N PHE A 272 26.85 7.88 14.38
CA PHE A 272 26.50 6.86 15.38
C PHE A 272 25.59 5.75 14.88
N GLY A 273 25.01 5.85 13.69
CA GLY A 273 23.99 4.90 13.20
C GLY A 273 23.72 5.05 11.72
N LYS A 274 24.77 4.90 10.91
CA LYS A 274 24.73 5.28 9.50
C LYS A 274 23.99 4.24 8.70
N VAL A 275 23.02 4.67 7.90
CA VAL A 275 22.45 3.84 6.83
C VAL A 275 23.37 3.96 5.62
N LEU A 276 23.97 2.85 5.20
CA LEU A 276 24.90 2.79 4.06
C LEU A 276 24.17 2.52 2.75
N SER A 277 23.23 1.59 2.77
CA SER A 277 22.43 1.23 1.62
C SER A 277 21.13 0.57 2.05
N MET A 278 20.18 0.56 1.13
CA MET A 278 18.88 -0.05 1.31
C MET A 278 18.42 -0.65 -0.02
N ASN A 279 17.81 -1.82 0.06
CA ASN A 279 17.08 -2.41 -1.07
C ASN A 279 15.82 -3.08 -0.55
N THR A 280 14.81 -3.14 -1.39
CA THR A 280 13.57 -3.86 -1.06
C THR A 280 12.98 -4.47 -2.32
N THR A 281 12.37 -5.65 -2.14
CA THR A 281 11.57 -6.30 -3.18
C THR A 281 10.14 -6.44 -2.68
N TRP A 282 9.20 -5.99 -3.51
CA TRP A 282 7.77 -6.00 -3.25
C TRP A 282 7.10 -6.95 -4.24
N TYR A 283 6.19 -7.77 -3.76
CA TYR A 283 5.45 -8.79 -4.51
C TYR A 283 3.96 -8.57 -4.28
N VAL A 284 3.20 -8.36 -5.35
CA VAL A 284 1.73 -8.46 -5.31
C VAL A 284 1.33 -9.78 -5.91
N GLU A 285 0.52 -10.52 -5.17
CA GLU A 285 0.16 -11.89 -5.49
C GLU A 285 -1.35 -12.06 -5.50
N THR A 286 -1.84 -12.77 -6.51
CA THR A 286 -3.22 -13.26 -6.56
C THR A 286 -3.20 -14.74 -6.21
N LEU A 287 -3.90 -15.10 -5.14
CA LEU A 287 -4.04 -16.48 -4.68
C LEU A 287 -5.20 -17.19 -5.40
N SER A 288 -5.19 -18.52 -5.42
CA SER A 288 -6.21 -19.36 -6.09
C SER A 288 -7.61 -19.27 -5.50
N ASN A 289 -7.70 -18.72 -4.29
CA ASN A 289 -8.96 -18.36 -3.66
C ASN A 289 -9.29 -16.88 -3.88
N GLY A 290 -8.75 -16.20 -4.89
CA GLY A 290 -9.01 -14.79 -5.20
C GLY A 290 -8.56 -13.77 -4.14
N THR A 291 -7.89 -14.19 -3.06
CA THR A 291 -7.25 -13.27 -2.11
C THR A 291 -6.07 -12.59 -2.79
N VAL A 292 -5.95 -11.28 -2.60
CA VAL A 292 -4.76 -10.52 -3.00
C VAL A 292 -3.91 -10.27 -1.75
N GLN A 293 -2.63 -10.61 -1.84
CA GLN A 293 -1.67 -10.32 -0.78
C GLN A 293 -0.47 -9.52 -1.33
N LEU A 294 0.12 -8.73 -0.43
CA LEU A 294 1.32 -7.95 -0.65
C LEU A 294 2.40 -8.53 0.26
N GLN A 295 3.49 -9.02 -0.31
CA GLN A 295 4.66 -9.41 0.44
C GLN A 295 5.80 -8.48 0.13
N TYR A 296 6.63 -8.18 1.12
CA TYR A 296 7.89 -7.50 0.86
C TYR A 296 8.98 -8.01 1.78
N ILE A 297 10.21 -7.81 1.31
CA ILE A 297 11.42 -7.95 2.11
C ILE A 297 12.31 -6.73 1.87
N GLN A 298 12.89 -6.22 2.94
CA GLN A 298 13.68 -5.02 2.94
C GLN A 298 14.99 -5.32 3.67
N ASN A 299 16.10 -4.94 3.04
CA ASN A 299 17.44 -5.14 3.56
C ASN A 299 18.15 -3.78 3.64
N ILE A 300 18.48 -3.41 4.87
CA ILE A 300 19.15 -2.18 5.23
C ILE A 300 20.55 -2.55 5.74
N VAL A 301 21.58 -1.92 5.16
CA VAL A 301 22.95 -2.03 5.67
C VAL A 301 23.20 -0.88 6.62
N LEU A 302 23.25 -1.19 7.91
CA LEU A 302 23.56 -0.25 8.98
C LEU A 302 25.04 -0.33 9.33
N GLN A 303 25.61 0.80 9.75
CA GLN A 303 26.96 0.86 10.32
C GLN A 303 26.93 1.56 11.67
N PHE A 304 27.42 0.85 12.68
CA PHE A 304 27.55 1.33 14.04
C PHE A 304 29.02 1.35 14.47
N LEU A 305 29.35 2.18 15.45
CA LEU A 305 30.63 2.08 16.16
C LEU A 305 30.47 1.08 17.30
N ILE A 306 31.04 -0.11 17.11
CA ILE A 306 31.07 -1.16 18.14
C ILE A 306 32.49 -1.23 18.68
N ASN A 307 32.65 -0.96 19.97
CA ASN A 307 33.97 -0.91 20.62
C ASN A 307 34.97 0.01 19.88
N GLY A 308 34.48 1.15 19.37
CA GLY A 308 35.27 2.13 18.61
C GLY A 308 35.53 1.77 17.15
N MET A 309 35.05 0.62 16.67
CA MET A 309 35.26 0.15 15.30
C MET A 309 33.98 0.25 14.46
N PRO A 310 34.02 0.84 13.25
CA PRO A 310 32.90 0.81 12.33
C PRO A 310 32.57 -0.63 11.93
N THR A 311 31.38 -1.09 12.33
CA THR A 311 30.91 -2.46 12.13
C THR A 311 29.60 -2.41 11.36
N GLN A 312 29.52 -3.18 10.27
CA GLN A 312 28.33 -3.25 9.43
C GLN A 312 27.42 -4.38 9.87
N PHE A 313 26.13 -4.12 9.81
CA PHE A 313 25.09 -5.09 10.08
C PHE A 313 24.02 -5.04 8.98
N LEU A 314 23.46 -6.21 8.70
CA LEU A 314 22.20 -6.31 7.99
C LEU A 314 21.06 -6.13 8.99
N HIS A 315 20.14 -5.25 8.67
CA HIS A 315 18.84 -5.11 9.29
C HIS A 315 17.82 -5.52 8.22
N ILE A 316 17.13 -6.63 8.46
CA ILE A 316 16.19 -7.19 7.51
C ILE A 316 14.81 -7.24 8.17
N ASP A 317 13.83 -6.70 7.47
CA ASP A 317 12.42 -6.78 7.80
C ASP A 317 11.64 -7.36 6.62
N ALA A 318 10.64 -8.17 6.92
CA ALA A 318 9.78 -8.81 5.92
C ALA A 318 8.37 -8.97 6.47
N ASN A 319 7.35 -8.84 5.62
CA ASN A 319 5.96 -9.07 6.01
C ASN A 319 5.10 -9.57 4.84
N THR A 320 3.97 -10.17 5.21
CA THR A 320 2.83 -10.49 4.36
C THR A 320 1.62 -9.69 4.80
N LEU A 321 0.99 -8.96 3.90
CA LEU A 321 -0.20 -8.16 4.17
C LEU A 321 -1.33 -8.59 3.23
N GLN A 322 -2.57 -8.43 3.68
CA GLN A 322 -3.76 -8.63 2.86
C GLN A 322 -4.44 -7.30 2.60
N LEU A 323 -4.98 -7.14 1.39
CA LEU A 323 -5.79 -5.98 1.04
C LEU A 323 -7.08 -6.00 1.86
N VAL A 324 -7.32 -4.95 2.64
CA VAL A 324 -8.54 -4.80 3.44
C VAL A 324 -9.46 -3.71 2.88
N GLU A 325 -8.92 -2.80 2.08
CA GLU A 325 -9.68 -1.73 1.45
C GLU A 325 -9.01 -1.25 0.17
N THR A 326 -9.80 -0.95 -0.86
CA THR A 326 -9.31 -0.33 -2.10
C THR A 326 -10.34 0.63 -2.70
N PHE A 327 -9.97 1.25 -3.82
CA PHE A 327 -10.79 2.21 -4.53
C PHE A 327 -10.86 1.86 -6.02
N ALA A 328 -12.08 1.86 -6.58
CA ALA A 328 -12.31 1.64 -8.00
C ALA A 328 -12.90 2.90 -8.65
N GLN A 329 -12.33 3.34 -9.77
CA GLN A 329 -12.95 4.36 -10.61
C GLN A 329 -13.98 3.67 -11.52
N VAL A 330 -15.20 4.17 -11.52
CA VAL A 330 -16.32 3.64 -12.33
C VAL A 330 -16.75 4.73 -13.30
N ASN A 331 -16.46 4.53 -14.58
CA ASN A 331 -16.80 5.47 -15.65
C ASN A 331 -18.27 5.29 -16.07
N ALA A 332 -18.96 6.40 -16.32
CA ALA A 332 -20.39 6.37 -16.65
C ALA A 332 -20.67 5.75 -18.03
N ASN A 333 -19.70 5.78 -18.93
CA ASN A 333 -19.84 5.30 -20.31
C ASN A 333 -19.36 3.87 -20.54
N GLN A 334 -19.16 3.09 -19.47
CA GLN A 334 -18.68 1.70 -19.56
C GLN A 334 -19.59 0.74 -18.78
N PRO A 335 -20.04 -0.37 -19.40
CA PRO A 335 -20.81 -1.38 -18.70
C PRO A 335 -19.89 -2.23 -17.81
N TRP A 336 -20.44 -2.77 -16.72
CA TRP A 336 -19.86 -3.80 -15.86
C TRP A 336 -18.33 -3.81 -15.73
N GLN A 337 -17.78 -2.77 -15.09
CA GLN A 337 -16.35 -2.59 -14.89
C GLN A 337 -15.84 -3.51 -13.78
N ASP A 338 -14.82 -4.31 -14.10
CA ASP A 338 -14.15 -5.19 -13.14
C ASP A 338 -13.40 -4.36 -12.09
N THR A 339 -13.62 -4.68 -10.81
CA THR A 339 -12.93 -4.01 -9.70
C THR A 339 -11.59 -4.66 -9.34
N GLY A 340 -11.29 -5.84 -9.90
CA GLY A 340 -10.17 -6.70 -9.50
C GLY A 340 -10.43 -7.47 -8.20
N ILE A 341 -11.57 -7.26 -7.54
CA ILE A 341 -11.90 -7.89 -6.27
C ILE A 341 -12.85 -9.07 -6.47
N THR A 342 -12.50 -10.22 -5.88
CA THR A 342 -13.34 -11.44 -5.91
C THR A 342 -14.03 -11.66 -4.56
N VAL A 343 -15.36 -11.67 -4.57
CA VAL A 343 -16.18 -12.05 -3.41
C VAL A 343 -16.03 -13.55 -3.18
N GLN A 344 -15.51 -13.92 -2.02
CA GLN A 344 -15.32 -15.32 -1.65
C GLN A 344 -16.61 -15.97 -1.10
N PRO A 345 -16.80 -17.28 -1.29
CA PRO A 345 -17.91 -18.00 -0.67
C PRO A 345 -17.99 -17.75 0.84
N GLY A 346 -19.16 -17.29 1.30
CA GLY A 346 -19.40 -17.01 2.72
C GLY A 346 -18.78 -15.71 3.25
N LYS A 347 -18.15 -14.90 2.38
CA LYS A 347 -17.64 -13.56 2.71
C LYS A 347 -18.53 -12.50 2.06
N SER A 348 -18.50 -11.30 2.64
CA SER A 348 -19.24 -10.15 2.13
C SER A 348 -18.30 -8.95 2.03
N ILE A 349 -18.35 -8.27 0.90
CA ILE A 349 -17.59 -7.04 0.67
C ILE A 349 -18.53 -5.86 0.84
N THR A 350 -18.08 -4.77 1.46
CA THR A 350 -18.86 -3.54 1.61
C THR A 350 -18.44 -2.52 0.56
N VAL A 351 -19.41 -1.99 -0.18
CA VAL A 351 -19.20 -1.00 -1.24
C VAL A 351 -19.87 0.31 -0.87
N SER A 352 -19.18 1.44 -1.07
CA SER A 352 -19.72 2.77 -0.79
C SER A 352 -19.18 3.81 -1.78
N TYR A 353 -19.98 4.83 -2.04
CA TYR A 353 -19.55 6.00 -2.82
C TYR A 353 -18.50 6.79 -2.03
N ASN A 354 -17.42 7.17 -2.71
CA ASN A 354 -16.38 8.02 -2.13
C ASN A 354 -16.43 9.45 -2.67
N SER A 355 -16.37 9.60 -4.00
CA SER A 355 -16.34 10.92 -4.64
C SER A 355 -16.66 10.83 -6.14
N GLY A 356 -16.64 11.97 -6.84
CA GLY A 356 -16.94 12.05 -8.27
C GLY A 356 -18.42 12.27 -8.55
N GLN A 357 -18.73 12.59 -9.79
CA GLN A 357 -20.09 12.81 -10.28
C GLN A 357 -20.19 12.33 -11.72
N TRP A 358 -21.37 11.90 -12.11
CA TRP A 358 -21.66 11.46 -13.47
C TRP A 358 -23.10 11.76 -13.90
N THR A 359 -23.43 11.50 -15.15
CA THR A 359 -24.81 11.44 -15.63
C THR A 359 -25.00 10.29 -16.61
N ALA A 360 -26.17 9.67 -16.55
CA ALA A 360 -26.73 8.74 -17.54
C ALA A 360 -27.47 9.46 -18.69
N ASP A 361 -27.71 10.77 -18.56
CA ASP A 361 -28.40 11.56 -19.59
C ASP A 361 -28.08 13.05 -19.35
N PRO A 362 -27.30 13.71 -20.23
CA PRO A 362 -26.98 15.13 -20.12
C PRO A 362 -28.17 16.09 -20.21
N ASP A 363 -29.34 15.64 -20.67
CA ASP A 363 -30.56 16.46 -20.73
C ASP A 363 -31.37 16.39 -19.42
N THR A 364 -31.00 15.49 -18.50
CA THR A 364 -31.61 15.39 -17.17
C THR A 364 -30.91 16.27 -16.13
N ASN A 365 -31.57 16.50 -14.99
CA ASN A 365 -31.02 17.28 -13.86
C ASN A 365 -30.50 18.69 -14.26
N ASN A 366 -31.13 19.30 -15.26
CA ASN A 366 -30.70 20.57 -15.87
C ASN A 366 -29.23 20.54 -16.37
N GLY A 367 -28.77 19.38 -16.88
CA GLY A 367 -27.41 19.16 -17.36
C GLY A 367 -26.35 19.01 -16.27
N ASN A 368 -26.74 18.97 -14.99
CA ASN A 368 -25.79 18.79 -13.90
C ASN A 368 -25.51 17.31 -13.64
N LEU A 369 -24.23 16.99 -13.43
CA LEU A 369 -23.82 15.68 -12.95
C LEU A 369 -24.32 15.44 -11.51
N TYR A 370 -24.52 14.17 -11.16
CA TYR A 370 -24.99 13.72 -9.85
C TYR A 370 -24.12 12.60 -9.28
N GLY A 371 -24.31 12.32 -7.99
CA GLY A 371 -23.58 11.27 -7.28
C GLY A 371 -24.17 9.87 -7.50
N ALA A 372 -23.72 8.92 -6.69
CA ALA A 372 -24.05 7.51 -6.84
C ALA A 372 -25.54 7.17 -6.63
N ASN A 373 -26.34 8.03 -6.00
CA ASN A 373 -27.79 7.83 -5.89
C ASN A 373 -28.56 8.01 -7.22
N GLY A 374 -27.90 8.48 -8.29
CA GLY A 374 -28.53 8.72 -9.58
C GLY A 374 -29.35 10.01 -9.65
N CYS A 375 -30.02 10.21 -10.78
CA CYS A 375 -30.87 11.38 -11.04
C CYS A 375 -32.14 11.31 -10.18
N THR A 376 -32.31 12.27 -9.28
CA THR A 376 -33.47 12.31 -8.37
C THR A 376 -34.75 12.53 -9.16
N GLY A 377 -35.77 11.70 -8.89
CA GLY A 377 -37.12 11.84 -9.48
C GLY A 377 -37.30 11.16 -10.84
N ILE A 378 -36.25 10.54 -11.40
CA ILE A 378 -36.33 9.75 -12.63
C ILE A 378 -36.16 8.28 -12.26
N ILE A 379 -37.28 7.59 -12.06
CA ILE A 379 -37.32 6.16 -11.75
C ILE A 379 -37.45 5.37 -13.04
N VAL A 380 -36.50 4.46 -13.28
CA VAL A 380 -36.51 3.61 -14.49
C VAL A 380 -37.42 2.41 -14.27
N THR A 381 -38.30 2.13 -15.22
CA THR A 381 -39.23 0.99 -15.19
C THR A 381 -39.06 0.06 -16.40
N GLN A 382 -38.21 0.43 -17.34
CA GLN A 382 -37.94 -0.29 -18.57
C GLN A 382 -37.14 -1.58 -18.29
N SER A 383 -37.45 -2.67 -18.99
CA SER A 383 -36.87 -3.99 -18.72
C SER A 383 -35.42 -4.16 -19.19
N GLY A 384 -34.94 -3.32 -20.10
CA GLY A 384 -33.53 -3.32 -20.55
C GLY A 384 -32.57 -2.64 -19.56
N TYR A 385 -33.07 -2.00 -18.51
CA TYR A 385 -32.21 -1.48 -17.43
C TYR A 385 -31.79 -2.62 -16.49
N PRO A 386 -30.54 -2.63 -15.99
CA PRO A 386 -30.05 -3.65 -15.06
C PRO A 386 -30.90 -3.80 -13.80
N ILE A 387 -31.35 -2.67 -13.23
CA ILE A 387 -32.24 -2.64 -12.06
C ILE A 387 -33.39 -1.69 -12.33
N GLN A 388 -34.61 -2.22 -12.23
CA GLN A 388 -35.86 -1.47 -12.32
C GLN A 388 -36.28 -0.90 -10.96
N ASN A 389 -37.14 0.12 -10.99
CA ASN A 389 -37.72 0.79 -9.83
C ASN A 389 -36.70 1.50 -8.92
N VAL A 390 -35.58 1.93 -9.49
CA VAL A 390 -34.56 2.75 -8.84
C VAL A 390 -34.26 3.97 -9.72
N ASN A 391 -33.51 4.94 -9.20
CA ASN A 391 -33.14 6.11 -9.98
C ASN A 391 -32.29 5.73 -11.20
N MET A 392 -32.54 6.40 -12.32
CA MET A 392 -31.64 6.39 -13.47
C MET A 392 -30.27 6.90 -13.06
N GLY A 393 -29.21 6.24 -13.52
CA GLY A 393 -27.84 6.67 -13.22
C GLY A 393 -27.35 6.34 -11.80
N ALA A 394 -28.07 5.52 -11.03
CA ALA A 394 -27.60 5.05 -9.73
C ALA A 394 -26.42 4.08 -9.87
N LEU A 395 -25.51 4.06 -8.90
CA LEU A 395 -24.43 3.07 -8.82
C LEU A 395 -25.01 1.70 -8.45
N ILE A 396 -24.65 0.69 -9.23
CA ILE A 396 -25.06 -0.70 -9.03
C ILE A 396 -23.86 -1.63 -9.09
N GLY A 397 -24.01 -2.80 -8.47
CA GLY A 397 -23.00 -3.85 -8.45
C GLY A 397 -23.54 -5.18 -8.95
N GLN A 398 -22.61 -6.05 -9.37
CA GLN A 398 -22.87 -7.43 -9.70
C GLN A 398 -21.71 -8.29 -9.19
N VAL A 399 -22.01 -9.43 -8.58
CA VAL A 399 -21.01 -10.42 -8.17
C VAL A 399 -21.06 -11.60 -9.14
N GLY A 400 -19.95 -11.87 -9.85
CA GLY A 400 -19.90 -12.90 -10.88
C GLY A 400 -20.92 -12.64 -12.00
N THR A 401 -21.84 -13.57 -12.20
CA THR A 401 -22.96 -13.46 -13.16
C THR A 401 -24.32 -13.41 -12.46
N ASN A 402 -24.34 -13.14 -11.14
CA ASN A 402 -25.57 -13.09 -10.34
C ASN A 402 -26.42 -11.86 -10.67
N ALA A 403 -27.63 -11.80 -10.12
CA ALA A 403 -28.49 -10.64 -10.24
C ALA A 403 -27.82 -9.37 -9.69
N PRO A 404 -27.93 -8.23 -10.39
CA PRO A 404 -27.36 -6.97 -9.93
C PRO A 404 -28.08 -6.44 -8.69
N PHE A 405 -27.40 -5.60 -7.91
CA PHE A 405 -27.91 -5.00 -6.69
C PHE A 405 -27.63 -3.50 -6.63
N LEU A 406 -28.55 -2.75 -6.01
CA LEU A 406 -28.42 -1.31 -5.83
C LEU A 406 -27.37 -1.00 -4.75
N ILE A 407 -26.44 -0.11 -5.06
CA ILE A 407 -25.45 0.40 -4.09
C ILE A 407 -25.82 1.82 -3.70
N GLY A 408 -26.11 2.68 -4.68
CA GLY A 408 -26.31 4.11 -4.42
C GLY A 408 -25.09 4.72 -3.74
N ASN A 409 -25.30 5.60 -2.77
CA ASN A 409 -24.21 6.13 -1.94
C ASN A 409 -23.59 5.09 -0.98
N GLY A 410 -24.24 3.96 -0.75
CA GLY A 410 -23.81 2.97 0.24
C GLY A 410 -23.81 3.49 1.69
N PRO A 411 -23.14 2.78 2.63
CA PRO A 411 -22.48 1.49 2.44
C PRO A 411 -23.48 0.34 2.24
N VAL A 412 -23.20 -0.56 1.29
CA VAL A 412 -24.00 -1.77 1.01
C VAL A 412 -23.07 -2.98 0.96
N ALA A 413 -23.44 -4.04 1.67
CA ALA A 413 -22.75 -5.33 1.58
C ALA A 413 -23.18 -6.10 0.33
N THR A 414 -22.25 -6.83 -0.30
CA THR A 414 -22.58 -7.73 -1.40
C THR A 414 -23.63 -8.76 -0.96
N PRO A 415 -24.59 -9.14 -1.83
CA PRO A 415 -25.66 -10.03 -1.45
C PRO A 415 -25.16 -11.38 -0.91
N THR A 416 -25.80 -11.87 0.16
CA THR A 416 -25.40 -13.11 0.84
C THR A 416 -25.41 -14.30 -0.11
N GLY A 417 -24.35 -15.12 -0.02
CA GLY A 417 -24.24 -16.36 -0.79
C GLY A 417 -23.76 -16.18 -2.24
N GLN A 418 -23.54 -14.94 -2.70
CA GLN A 418 -22.90 -14.70 -3.99
C GLN A 418 -21.38 -14.80 -3.88
N SER A 419 -20.74 -15.32 -4.92
CA SER A 419 -19.29 -15.38 -5.05
C SER A 419 -18.87 -15.11 -6.49
N GLY A 420 -17.66 -14.58 -6.68
CA GLY A 420 -17.11 -14.21 -7.98
C GLY A 420 -16.64 -12.76 -8.02
N VAL A 421 -16.18 -12.34 -9.20
CA VAL A 421 -15.66 -10.98 -9.42
C VAL A 421 -16.74 -9.93 -9.17
N LEU A 422 -16.43 -8.93 -8.35
CA LEU A 422 -17.27 -7.76 -8.15
C LEU A 422 -17.09 -6.81 -9.34
N LYS A 423 -18.20 -6.50 -10.01
CA LYS A 423 -18.28 -5.52 -11.10
C LYS A 423 -19.20 -4.38 -10.71
N LEU A 424 -18.89 -3.19 -11.18
CA LEU A 424 -19.65 -1.97 -10.91
C LEU A 424 -20.06 -1.28 -12.21
N CYS A 425 -21.22 -0.64 -12.24
CA CYS A 425 -21.61 0.23 -13.34
C CYS A 425 -22.67 1.24 -12.93
N ILE A 426 -22.96 2.15 -13.86
CA ILE A 426 -24.12 3.03 -13.81
C ILE A 426 -25.39 2.25 -14.17
N ASN A 427 -26.50 2.50 -13.48
CA ASN A 427 -27.80 1.93 -13.82
C ASN A 427 -28.41 2.69 -14.99
N ASP A 428 -28.07 2.24 -16.19
CA ASP A 428 -28.51 2.84 -17.43
C ASP A 428 -28.83 1.77 -18.48
N ASP A 429 -29.33 2.18 -19.64
CA ASP A 429 -29.62 1.34 -20.79
C ASP A 429 -28.33 0.82 -21.45
N LEU A 430 -27.75 -0.22 -20.84
CA LEU A 430 -26.44 -0.77 -21.20
C LEU A 430 -26.36 -1.23 -22.67
N ASN A 431 -27.50 -1.53 -23.29
CA ASN A 431 -27.60 -2.06 -24.65
C ASN A 431 -28.13 -1.03 -25.66
N GLY A 432 -28.54 0.16 -25.23
CA GLY A 432 -29.14 1.17 -26.10
C GLY A 432 -30.52 0.78 -26.66
N GLU A 433 -31.33 0.05 -25.87
CA GLU A 433 -32.69 -0.39 -26.25
C GLU A 433 -33.72 0.76 -26.27
N TYR A 434 -33.52 1.82 -25.51
CA TYR A 434 -34.47 2.92 -25.29
C TYR A 434 -33.87 4.31 -25.55
N GLY A 435 -32.62 4.40 -25.98
CA GLY A 435 -31.93 5.65 -26.26
C GLY A 435 -30.55 5.44 -26.85
N VAL A 436 -29.64 6.38 -26.58
CA VAL A 436 -28.23 6.28 -26.98
C VAL A 436 -27.40 5.39 -26.04
N GLY A 437 -28.02 4.90 -24.97
CA GLY A 437 -27.38 4.07 -23.95
C GLY A 437 -26.19 4.79 -23.32
N LEU A 438 -25.09 4.06 -23.09
CA LEU A 438 -23.92 4.62 -22.41
C LEU A 438 -23.13 5.69 -23.19
N ALA A 439 -23.51 5.99 -24.44
CA ALA A 439 -22.68 6.77 -25.36
C ALA A 439 -22.65 8.27 -25.03
N ASP A 440 -23.69 8.82 -24.41
CA ASP A 440 -23.78 10.21 -23.96
C ASP A 440 -23.52 10.37 -22.46
N ASN A 441 -23.20 9.28 -21.75
CA ASN A 441 -22.87 9.33 -20.34
C ASN A 441 -21.56 10.06 -20.11
N ILE A 442 -21.57 10.96 -19.12
CA ILE A 442 -20.42 11.82 -18.80
C ILE A 442 -20.03 11.61 -17.34
N GLY A 443 -18.72 11.59 -17.09
CA GLY A 443 -18.15 11.59 -15.74
C GLY A 443 -17.85 10.19 -15.21
N SER A 444 -17.47 10.15 -13.93
CA SER A 444 -17.06 8.92 -13.24
C SER A 444 -17.22 9.09 -11.73
N LEU A 445 -17.33 7.96 -11.04
CA LEU A 445 -17.32 7.90 -9.58
C LEU A 445 -16.05 7.22 -9.09
N GLN A 446 -15.53 7.68 -7.96
CA GLN A 446 -14.62 6.90 -7.13
C GLN A 446 -15.46 6.13 -6.11
N VAL A 447 -15.30 4.81 -6.08
CA VAL A 447 -16.02 3.89 -5.19
C VAL A 447 -15.03 3.26 -4.21
N ARG A 448 -15.37 3.27 -2.93
CA ARG A 448 -14.62 2.62 -1.86
C ARG A 448 -15.12 1.19 -1.67
N ILE A 449 -14.20 0.23 -1.59
CA ILE A 449 -14.46 -1.20 -1.45
C ILE A 449 -13.72 -1.71 -0.22
N LYS A 450 -14.44 -2.17 0.80
CA LYS A 450 -13.89 -2.76 2.03
C LYS A 450 -14.11 -4.27 2.02
N ILE A 451 -13.03 -5.03 2.17
CA ILE A 451 -12.96 -6.49 1.93
C ILE A 451 -13.24 -7.31 3.19
#